data_AF-A0A4U9QVS5-F1
#
_entry.id   AF-A0A4U9QVS5-F1
#
_cell.length_a   1.000
_cell.length_b   1.000
_cell.length_c   1.000
_cell.angle_alpha   90.00
_cell.angle_beta   90.00
_cell.angle_gamma   90.00
#
_symmetry.space_group_name_H-M   'P 1'
#
loop_
_entity.id
_entity.type
_entity.pdbx_description
1 polymer ?
#
loop_
_entity_poly.entity_id
_entity_poly.type
_entity_poly.pdbx_seq_one_letter_code
_entity_poly.pdbx_strand_id
1 'polypeptide(L)' 'MVNRFLIAGPNSKYKLPGAQAAGFLDGLWHGLIAPITFIIAMCNTNVRIYETNNTGRLYELGFVIGISTSFAGSSSKVRR' A
#
# COMPACT_ATOMS: atom_id res chain seq x y z
N MET A 1 -5.74 -15.90 -7.90
CA MET A 1 -4.27 -16.12 -7.95
C MET A 1 -3.62 -15.06 -7.10
N VAL A 2 -2.61 -15.39 -6.30
CA VAL A 2 -1.95 -14.44 -5.41
C VAL A 2 -1.21 -13.38 -6.24
N ASN A 3 -1.46 -12.11 -5.97
CA ASN A 3 -0.85 -11.02 -6.74
C ASN A 3 0.67 -10.97 -6.49
N ARG A 4 1.49 -11.12 -7.55
CA ARG A 4 2.98 -11.10 -7.45
C ARG A 4 3.55 -9.78 -6.94
N PHE A 5 2.79 -8.70 -7.05
CA PHE A 5 3.19 -7.34 -6.67
C PHE A 5 2.83 -6.97 -5.22
N LEU A 6 2.35 -7.93 -4.42
CA LEU A 6 1.94 -7.68 -3.03
C LEU A 6 0.90 -6.57 -2.92
N ILE A 7 -0.09 -6.57 -3.81
CA ILE A 7 -1.11 -5.53 -3.83
C ILE A 7 -2.21 -5.91 -2.84
N ALA A 8 -2.66 -4.94 -2.06
CA ALA A 8 -3.79 -5.12 -1.16
C ALA A 8 -5.08 -5.49 -1.92
N GLY A 9 -5.94 -6.31 -1.30
CA GLY A 9 -7.25 -6.66 -1.85
C GLY A 9 -7.66 -8.13 -1.78
N PRO A 10 -8.73 -8.51 -2.49
CA PRO A 10 -9.33 -9.85 -2.41
C PRO A 10 -8.37 -10.99 -2.77
N ASN A 11 -7.36 -10.71 -3.60
CA ASN A 11 -6.34 -11.65 -4.07
C ASN A 11 -4.97 -11.45 -3.38
N SER A 12 -4.93 -10.81 -2.19
CA SER A 12 -3.67 -10.57 -1.48
C SER A 12 -3.12 -11.83 -0.81
N LYS A 13 -1.80 -11.90 -0.63
CA LYS A 13 -1.15 -13.00 0.10
C LYS A 13 -1.57 -13.05 1.57
N TYR A 14 -1.97 -11.91 2.13
CA TYR A 14 -2.31 -11.78 3.54
C TYR A 14 -3.71 -12.33 3.85
N LYS A 15 -4.57 -12.54 2.84
CA LYS A 15 -5.91 -13.11 3.03
C LYS A 15 -5.93 -14.65 3.01
N LEU A 16 -4.79 -15.30 2.76
CA LEU A 16 -4.70 -16.76 2.74
C LEU A 16 -4.81 -17.33 4.16
N PRO A 17 -5.48 -18.48 4.35
CA PRO A 17 -5.56 -19.14 5.66
C PRO A 17 -4.14 -19.52 6.15
N GLY A 18 -3.76 -19.02 7.32
CA GLY A 18 -2.42 -19.21 7.92
C GLY A 18 -1.38 -18.15 7.52
N ALA A 19 -1.74 -17.16 6.69
CA ALA A 19 -0.83 -16.08 6.34
C ALA A 19 -0.67 -15.08 7.51
N GLN A 20 0.56 -14.65 7.72
CA GLN A 20 0.87 -13.58 8.67
C GLN A 20 0.24 -12.27 8.19
N ALA A 21 -0.37 -11.52 9.11
CA ALA A 21 -0.97 -10.23 8.80
C ALA A 21 0.08 -9.20 8.32
N ALA A 22 -0.34 -8.29 7.44
CA ALA A 22 0.54 -7.26 6.87
C ALA A 22 1.10 -6.34 7.98
N GLY A 23 2.42 -6.20 8.05
CA GLY A 23 3.14 -5.44 9.07
C GLY A 23 3.47 -4.00 8.68
N PHE A 24 4.38 -3.37 9.45
CA PHE A 24 4.86 -2.00 9.17
C PHE A 24 5.49 -1.85 7.79
N LEU A 25 6.41 -2.76 7.43
CA LEU A 25 7.13 -2.70 6.14
C LEU A 25 6.18 -2.94 4.96
N ASP A 26 5.19 -3.81 5.13
CA ASP A 26 4.14 -4.03 4.12
C ASP A 26 3.28 -2.77 3.96
N GLY A 27 2.94 -2.10 5.08
CA GLY A 27 2.27 -0.80 5.07
C GLY A 27 3.08 0.26 4.32
N LEU A 28 4.38 0.36 4.60
CA LEU A 28 5.28 1.27 3.90
C LEU A 28 5.31 1.01 2.39
N TRP A 29 5.42 -0.25 1.99
CA TRP A 29 5.38 -0.63 0.58
C TRP A 29 4.04 -0.31 -0.08
N HIS A 30 2.92 -0.66 0.55
CA HIS A 30 1.58 -0.36 0.05
C HIS A 30 1.35 1.15 -0.07
N GLY A 31 1.84 1.94 0.89
CA GLY A 31 1.81 3.40 0.84
C GLY A 31 2.64 3.95 -0.33
N LEU A 32 3.83 3.38 -0.58
CA LEU A 32 4.72 3.80 -1.67
C LEU A 32 4.09 3.58 -3.05
N ILE A 33 3.39 2.45 -3.23
CA ILE A 33 2.70 2.12 -4.49
C ILE A 33 1.25 2.65 -4.52
N ALA A 34 0.80 3.38 -3.49
CA ALA A 34 -0.56 3.91 -3.39
C ALA A 34 -1.01 4.74 -4.62
N PRO A 35 -0.19 5.63 -5.21
CA PRO A 35 -0.61 6.41 -6.37
C PRO A 35 -0.87 5.52 -7.60
N ILE A 36 0.00 4.53 -7.83
CA ILE A 36 -0.11 3.61 -8.97
C ILE A 36 -1.30 2.66 -8.75
N THR A 37 -1.43 2.11 -7.55
CA THR A 37 -2.55 1.21 -7.21
C THR A 37 -3.89 1.95 -7.22
N PHE A 38 -3.94 3.24 -6.88
CA PHE A 38 -5.13 4.09 -7.04
C PHE A 38 -5.57 4.22 -8.51
N ILE A 39 -4.62 4.50 -9.42
CA ILE A 39 -4.91 4.58 -10.87
C ILE A 39 -5.44 3.23 -11.38
N ILE A 40 -4.83 2.12 -10.95
CA ILE A 40 -5.30 0.77 -11.34
C ILE A 40 -6.66 0.46 -10.73
N ALA A 41 -6.92 0.85 -9.48
CA ALA A 41 -8.21 0.62 -8.80
C ALA A 41 -9.37 1.37 -9.48
N MET A 42 -9.12 2.51 -10.13
CA MET A 42 -10.13 3.20 -10.95
C MET A 42 -10.56 2.37 -12.17
N CYS A 43 -9.65 1.61 -12.78
CA CYS A 43 -9.95 0.77 -13.93
C CYS A 43 -10.37 -0.66 -13.55
N ASN A 44 -10.07 -1.08 -12.31
CA ASN A 44 -10.28 -2.45 -11.87
C ASN A 44 -10.69 -2.53 -10.40
N THR A 45 -11.96 -2.87 -10.15
CA THR A 45 -12.55 -3.01 -8.81
C THR A 45 -12.01 -4.20 -8.00
N ASN A 46 -11.22 -5.09 -8.60
CA ASN A 46 -10.54 -6.17 -7.87
C ASN A 46 -9.30 -5.70 -7.10
N VAL A 47 -8.87 -4.45 -7.25
CA VAL A 47 -7.70 -3.90 -6.56
C VAL A 47 -8.15 -3.00 -5.43
N ARG A 48 -7.62 -3.21 -4.21
CA ARG A 48 -7.85 -2.33 -3.07
C ARG A 48 -6.54 -1.68 -2.66
N ILE A 49 -6.64 -0.46 -2.16
CA ILE A 49 -5.47 0.30 -1.71
C ILE A 49 -5.08 -0.12 -0.28
N TYR A 50 -6.06 -0.56 0.51
CA TYR A 50 -5.88 -0.96 1.90
C TYR A 50 -6.01 -2.48 2.09
N GLU A 51 -5.05 -3.05 2.81
CA GLU A 51 -5.10 -4.46 3.20
C GLU A 51 -6.03 -4.62 4.39
N THR A 52 -6.93 -5.62 4.32
CA THR A 52 -7.92 -5.87 5.37
C THR A 52 -7.35 -6.75 6.49
N ASN A 53 -6.38 -7.62 6.16
CA ASN A 53 -5.63 -8.40 7.15
C ASN A 53 -4.28 -7.76 7.47
N ASN A 54 -4.26 -6.82 8.40
CA ASN A 54 -3.08 -6.06 8.80
C ASN A 54 -2.85 -6.11 10.32
N THR A 55 -1.66 -5.74 10.78
CA THR A 55 -1.30 -5.68 12.21
C THR A 55 -1.82 -4.43 12.93
N GLY A 56 -2.74 -3.68 12.31
CA GLY A 56 -3.33 -2.45 12.84
C GLY A 56 -2.40 -1.25 12.76
N ARG A 57 -2.09 -0.66 13.93
CA ARG A 57 -1.44 0.66 14.04
C ARG A 57 -0.06 0.73 13.38
N LEU A 58 0.73 -0.34 13.43
CA LEU A 58 2.05 -0.37 12.81
C LEU A 58 1.95 -0.36 11.28
N TYR A 59 1.00 -1.10 10.71
CA TYR A 59 0.73 -1.05 9.27
C TYR A 59 0.27 0.34 8.84
N GLU A 60 -0.67 0.95 9.59
CA GLU A 60 -1.19 2.29 9.30
C GLU A 60 -0.09 3.36 9.34
N LEU A 61 0.81 3.30 10.32
CA LEU A 61 1.97 4.19 10.38
C LEU A 61 2.88 4.04 9.16
N GLY A 62 3.21 2.81 8.76
CA GLY A 62 3.99 2.55 7.55
C GLY A 62 3.30 3.10 6.30
N PHE A 63 2.00 2.86 6.18
CA PHE A 63 1.19 3.32 5.06
C PHE A 63 1.18 4.84 4.92
N VAL A 64 0.96 5.57 6.02
CA VAL A 64 0.98 7.03 6.03
C VAL A 64 2.35 7.58 5.63
N ILE A 65 3.43 6.97 6.10
CA ILE A 65 4.79 7.37 5.70
C ILE A 65 5.01 7.13 4.20
N GLY A 66 4.63 5.94 3.70
CA GLY A 66 4.82 5.56 2.30
C GLY A 66 4.00 6.42 1.32
N ILE A 67 2.75 6.75 1.66
CA ILE A 67 1.94 7.63 0.82
C ILE A 67 2.47 9.06 0.87
N SER A 68 2.92 9.52 2.04
CA SER A 68 3.53 10.85 2.19
C SER A 68 4.79 10.98 1.33
N THR A 69 5.67 9.97 1.30
CA THR A 69 6.87 10.01 0.45
C THR A 69 6.54 9.96 -1.05
N SER A 70 5.51 9.21 -1.42
CA SER A 70 5.06 9.10 -2.82
C SER A 70 4.49 10.41 -3.36
N PHE A 71 3.74 11.13 -2.53
CA PHE A 71 3.10 12.39 -2.89
C PHE A 71 3.97 13.61 -2.57
N ALA A 72 4.97 13.51 -1.69
CA ALA A 72 5.95 14.57 -1.41
C ALA A 72 6.97 14.80 -2.54
N GLY A 73 6.71 14.26 -3.74
CA GLY A 73 7.53 14.46 -4.93
C GLY A 73 7.70 15.94 -5.28
N SER A 74 8.96 16.38 -5.28
CA SER A 74 9.48 17.69 -5.71
C SER A 74 9.01 18.91 -4.93
N SER A 75 9.50 19.06 -3.69
CA SER A 75 9.77 20.39 -3.16
C SER A 75 10.85 21.05 -4.03
N SER A 76 10.44 21.77 -5.08
CA SER A 76 11.33 22.67 -5.82
C SER A 76 11.97 23.61 -4.82
N LYS A 77 13.24 23.35 -4.50
CA LYS A 77 14.05 24.24 -3.67
C LYS A 77 14.22 25.53 -4.47
N VAL A 78 13.33 26.50 -4.26
CA VAL A 78 13.54 27.86 -4.77
C VAL A 78 14.79 28.38 -4.07
N ARG A 79 15.91 28.27 -4.77
CA ARG A 79 17.16 28.89 -4.37
C ARG A 79 16.98 30.39 -4.61
N ARG A 80 16.64 31.12 -3.54
CA ARG A 80 16.75 32.57 -3.49
C ARG A 80 18.20 33.00 -3.59
#